data_AF-A0A0M4L5K9-F1
#
_entry.id   AF-A0A0M4L5K9-F1
#
_cell.length_a   1.000
_cell.length_b   1.000
_cell.length_c   1.000
_cell.angle_alpha   90.00
_cell.angle_beta   90.00
_cell.angle_gamma   90.00
#
_symmetry.space_group_name_H-M   'P 1'
#
loop_
_entity.id
_entity.type
_entity.pdbx_description
1 polymer ?
#
loop_
_entity_poly.entity_id
_entity_poly.type
_entity_poly.pdbx_seq_one_letter_code
_entity_poly.pdbx_strand_id
1 'polypeptide(L)'
;MYRRKFNINGGFMHYLDIDFIKDLITAKIKGRVIRKSMFLHLLANINLDYQTIDYELVINRLIRDGELKESDGFIRHKDSEDLTKLFVEHNGVRGIWASKT
;
A
#
# COMPACT_ATOMS: atom_id res chain seq x y z
N MET A 1 -10.95 28.03 6.88
CA MET A 1 -10.16 26.85 6.48
C MET A 1 -11.14 25.70 6.20
N TYR A 2 -11.48 25.45 4.94
CA TYR A 2 -12.52 24.48 4.58
C TYR A 2 -12.00 23.04 4.69
N ARG A 3 -12.43 22.29 5.70
CA ARG A 3 -12.13 20.84 5.86
C ARG A 3 -13.08 20.04 4.98
N ARG A 4 -12.57 19.41 3.92
CA ARG A 4 -13.34 18.47 3.09
C ARG A 4 -13.43 17.11 3.80
N LYS A 5 -14.66 16.62 4.00
CA LYS A 5 -14.94 15.25 4.47
C LYS A 5 -15.25 14.39 3.24
N PHE A 6 -14.64 13.20 3.14
CA PHE A 6 -14.92 12.26 2.06
C PHE A 6 -15.92 11.21 2.55
N ASN A 7 -16.99 10.97 1.80
CA ASN A 7 -17.99 9.97 2.13
C ASN A 7 -17.49 8.57 1.72
N ILE A 8 -17.36 7.66 2.69
CA ILE A 8 -17.01 6.26 2.49
C ILE A 8 -18.12 5.40 3.12
N ASN A 9 -19.07 4.89 2.33
CA ASN A 9 -20.06 3.87 2.73
C ASN A 9 -20.53 3.95 4.20
N GLY A 10 -20.93 5.14 4.68
CA GLY A 10 -21.46 5.37 6.04
C GLY A 10 -20.50 6.04 7.05
N GLY A 11 -19.21 6.16 6.75
CA GLY A 11 -18.22 6.92 7.53
C GLY A 11 -17.71 8.15 6.77
N PHE A 12 -17.31 9.20 7.49
CA PHE A 12 -16.61 10.34 6.91
C PHE A 12 -15.14 10.29 7.31
N MET A 13 -14.25 9.87 6.39
CA MET A 13 -12.81 9.93 6.65
C MET A 13 -12.33 11.37 6.49
N HIS A 14 -11.60 11.88 7.48
CA HIS A 14 -11.07 13.24 7.42
C HIS A 14 -9.86 13.30 6.48
N TYR A 15 -9.66 14.45 5.85
CA TYR A 15 -8.48 14.69 5.02
C TYR A 15 -7.15 14.46 5.78
N LEU A 16 -7.12 14.81 7.07
CA LEU A 16 -5.96 14.55 7.94
C LEU A 16 -5.70 13.04 8.12
N ASP A 17 -6.75 12.22 8.18
CA ASP A 17 -6.61 10.75 8.26
C ASP A 17 -6.00 10.21 6.96
N ILE A 18 -6.41 10.73 5.80
CA ILE A 18 -5.86 10.33 4.50
C ILE A 18 -4.36 10.63 4.43
N ASP A 19 -3.94 11.82 4.82
CA ASP A 19 -2.52 12.21 4.81
C ASP A 19 -1.70 11.35 5.79
N PHE A 20 -2.22 11.10 6.99
CA PHE A 20 -1.57 10.22 7.97
C PHE A 20 -1.44 8.77 7.45
N ILE A 21 -2.53 8.20 6.93
CA ILE A 21 -2.53 6.84 6.37
C ILE A 21 -1.57 6.76 5.18
N LYS A 22 -1.51 7.79 4.33
CA LYS A 22 -0.58 7.88 3.20
C LYS A 22 0.88 7.85 3.68
N ASP A 23 1.22 8.64 4.69
CA ASP A 23 2.58 8.69 5.23
C ASP A 23 2.95 7.35 5.88
N LEU A 24 2.02 6.75 6.63
CA LEU A 24 2.18 5.42 7.22
C LEU A 24 2.44 4.35 6.14
N ILE A 25 1.64 4.31 5.08
CA ILE A 25 1.80 3.37 3.97
C ILE A 25 3.17 3.56 3.31
N THR A 26 3.50 4.81 2.96
CA THR A 26 4.76 5.16 2.29
C THR A 26 5.96 4.72 3.13
N ALA A 27 5.95 5.02 4.44
CA ALA A 27 7.02 4.64 5.34
C ALA A 27 7.18 3.11 5.47
N LYS A 28 6.07 2.36 5.54
CA LYS A 28 6.10 0.90 5.69
C LYS A 28 6.52 0.16 4.41
N ILE A 29 6.26 0.73 3.23
CA ILE A 29 6.55 0.09 1.94
C ILE A 29 7.86 0.57 1.29
N LYS A 30 8.46 1.65 1.78
CA LYS A 30 9.71 2.20 1.24
C LYS A 30 10.80 1.12 1.19
N GLY A 31 11.37 0.91 0.00
CA GLY A 31 12.41 -0.09 -0.24
C GLY A 31 11.94 -1.55 -0.16
N ARG A 32 10.63 -1.81 -0.11
CA ARG A 32 10.05 -3.16 -0.02
C ARG A 32 9.10 -3.44 -1.18
N VAL A 33 9.01 -4.72 -1.55
CA VAL A 33 7.96 -5.27 -2.42
C VAL A 33 7.14 -6.24 -1.57
N ILE A 34 5.82 -6.07 -1.50
CA ILE A 34 4.96 -6.85 -0.61
C ILE A 34 3.63 -7.19 -1.28
N ARG A 35 3.06 -8.38 -1.00
CA ARG A 35 1.68 -8.69 -1.43
C ARG A 35 0.71 -7.70 -0.80
N LYS A 36 -0.17 -7.12 -1.62
CA LYS A 36 -1.18 -6.14 -1.18
C LYS A 36 -2.06 -6.68 -0.06
N SER A 37 -2.51 -7.93 -0.17
CA SER A 37 -3.31 -8.60 0.87
C SER A 37 -2.58 -8.74 2.20
N MET A 38 -1.31 -9.14 2.18
CA MET A 38 -0.47 -9.22 3.38
C MET A 38 -0.25 -7.82 3.98
N PHE A 39 -0.02 -6.82 3.14
CA PHE A 39 0.18 -5.45 3.60
C PHE A 39 -1.07 -4.87 4.26
N LEU A 40 -2.25 -5.09 3.68
CA LEU A 40 -3.53 -4.73 4.29
C LEU A 40 -3.73 -5.42 5.65
N HIS A 41 -3.40 -6.71 5.73
CA HIS A 41 -3.47 -7.43 7.00
C HIS A 41 -2.52 -6.83 8.06
N LEU A 42 -1.29 -6.49 7.66
CA LEU A 42 -0.33 -5.83 8.55
C LEU A 42 -0.82 -4.47 9.03
N LEU A 43 -1.44 -3.67 8.14
CA LEU A 43 -1.97 -2.34 8.46
C LEU A 43 -3.20 -2.42 9.39
N ALA A 44 -4.11 -3.35 9.14
CA ALA A 44 -5.29 -3.58 9.96
C ALA A 44 -4.95 -4.08 11.37
N ASN A 45 -3.80 -4.73 11.53
CA ASN A 45 -3.29 -5.16 12.84
C ASN A 45 -2.49 -4.06 13.57
N ILE A 46 -2.30 -2.88 12.97
CA ILE A 46 -1.78 -1.73 13.71
C ILE A 46 -2.94 -1.22 14.57
N ASN A 47 -2.68 -1.03 15.86
CA ASN A 47 -3.67 -0.55 16.85
C ASN A 47 -4.02 0.94 16.64
N LEU A 48 -4.61 1.22 15.48
CA LEU A 48 -5.14 2.50 15.03
C LEU A 48 -6.63 2.29 14.74
N ASP A 49 -7.45 3.32 14.96
CA ASP A 49 -8.92 3.26 14.80
C ASP A 49 -9.38 3.27 13.32
N TYR A 50 -8.59 2.70 12.41
CA TYR A 50 -8.88 2.61 10.98
C TYR A 50 -9.26 1.20 10.56
N GLN A 51 -10.24 1.08 9.68
CA GLN A 51 -10.66 -0.19 9.12
C GLN A 51 -9.77 -0.58 7.92
N THR A 52 -9.73 -1.87 7.58
CA THR A 52 -8.99 -2.37 6.41
C THR A 52 -9.35 -1.61 5.12
N ILE A 53 -10.62 -1.23 4.97
CA ILE A 53 -11.12 -0.49 3.79
C ILE A 53 -10.53 0.92 3.68
N ASP A 54 -10.19 1.56 4.80
CA ASP A 54 -9.58 2.90 4.81
C ASP A 54 -8.17 2.83 4.24
N TYR A 55 -7.40 1.83 4.67
CA TYR A 55 -6.08 1.54 4.12
C TYR A 55 -6.14 1.16 2.64
N GLU A 56 -7.08 0.30 2.25
CA GLU A 56 -7.25 -0.11 0.87
C GLU A 56 -7.58 1.06 -0.04
N LEU A 57 -8.44 1.98 0.41
CA LEU A 57 -8.77 3.20 -0.32
C LEU A 57 -7.53 4.06 -0.57
N VAL A 58 -6.71 4.29 0.46
CA VAL A 58 -5.50 5.12 0.31
C VAL A 58 -4.45 4.43 -0.56
N ILE A 59 -4.27 3.11 -0.43
CA ILE A 59 -3.39 2.33 -1.33
C ILE A 59 -3.85 2.47 -2.78
N ASN A 60 -5.14 2.29 -3.06
CA ASN A 60 -5.68 2.41 -4.41
C ASN A 60 -5.51 3.81 -4.98
N ARG A 61 -5.63 4.86 -4.15
CA ARG A 61 -5.32 6.23 -4.56
C ARG A 61 -3.84 6.40 -4.89
N LEU A 62 -2.94 5.90 -4.06
CA LEU A 62 -1.50 5.98 -4.31
C LEU A 62 -1.07 5.23 -5.58
N ILE A 63 -1.72 4.10 -5.89
CA ILE A 63 -1.51 3.38 -7.15
C ILE A 63 -1.99 4.22 -8.33
N ARG A 64 -3.21 4.77 -8.24
CA ARG A 64 -3.80 5.62 -9.29
C ARG A 64 -2.96 6.88 -9.54
N ASP A 65 -2.42 7.48 -8.48
CA ASP A 65 -1.60 8.69 -8.55
C ASP A 65 -0.14 8.38 -8.95
N GLY A 66 0.22 7.09 -9.11
CA GLY A 66 1.54 6.64 -9.56
C GLY A 66 2.63 6.65 -8.49
N GLU A 67 2.28 6.86 -7.22
CA GLU A 67 3.19 6.80 -6.07
C GLU A 67 3.53 5.35 -5.69
N LEU A 68 2.57 4.44 -5.87
CA LEU A 68 2.76 3.01 -5.79
C LEU A 68 2.58 2.36 -7.16
N LYS A 69 3.31 1.28 -7.39
CA LYS A 69 3.12 0.40 -8.55
C LYS A 69 2.56 -0.94 -8.06
N GLU A 70 1.52 -1.43 -8.72
CA GLU A 70 0.96 -2.76 -8.49
C GLU A 70 1.25 -3.67 -9.69
N SER A 71 1.82 -4.84 -9.43
CA SER A 71 2.03 -5.90 -10.43
C SER A 71 1.81 -7.25 -9.78
N ASP A 72 1.00 -8.11 -10.40
CA ASP A 72 0.74 -9.47 -9.93
C ASP A 72 0.30 -9.58 -8.44
N GLY A 73 -0.44 -8.58 -7.95
CA GLY A 73 -0.90 -8.47 -6.56
C GLY A 73 0.19 -8.08 -5.55
N PHE A 74 1.39 -7.74 -6.02
CA PHE A 74 2.43 -7.10 -5.24
C PHE A 74 2.39 -5.60 -5.45
N ILE A 75 2.68 -4.86 -4.39
CA ILE A 75 2.82 -3.41 -4.40
C ILE A 75 4.22 -3.00 -4.00
N ARG A 76 4.70 -1.92 -4.59
CA ARG A 76 6.01 -1.31 -4.31
C ARG A 76 5.97 0.20 -4.51
N HIS A 77 6.89 0.91 -3.88
CA HIS A 77 7.10 2.34 -4.14
C HIS A 77 7.55 2.56 -5.61
N LYS A 78 7.14 3.68 -6.22
CA LYS A 78 7.46 4.00 -7.62
C LYS A 78 8.96 3.99 -7.94
N ASP A 79 9.77 4.36 -6.95
CA ASP A 79 11.23 4.47 -7.01
C ASP A 79 11.95 3.17 -6.60
N SER A 80 11.24 2.16 -6.09
CA SER A 80 11.84 0.86 -5.77
C SER A 80 12.06 0.05 -7.05
N GLU A 81 13.06 -0.83 -7.06
CA GLU A 81 13.25 -1.80 -8.15
C GLU A 81 12.11 -2.83 -8.21
N ASP A 82 11.91 -3.40 -9.41
CA ASP A 82 10.91 -4.44 -9.64
C ASP A 82 11.47 -5.84 -9.36
N LEU A 83 11.46 -6.25 -8.10
CA LEU A 83 11.95 -7.56 -7.70
C LEU A 83 11.08 -8.72 -8.20
N THR A 84 9.80 -8.48 -8.48
CA THR A 84 8.89 -9.48 -9.08
C THR A 84 9.33 -9.84 -10.50
N LYS A 85 9.62 -8.82 -11.31
CA LYS A 85 10.13 -9.02 -12.67
C LYS A 85 11.49 -9.72 -12.65
N LEU A 86 12.43 -9.27 -11.82
CA LEU A 86 13.75 -9.89 -11.67
C LEU A 86 13.65 -11.36 -11.22
N PHE A 87 12.72 -11.69 -10.32
CA PHE A 87 12.50 -13.08 -9.91
C PHE A 87 11.99 -13.94 -11.06
N VAL A 88 11.02 -13.45 -11.83
CA VAL A 88 10.47 -14.18 -13.00
C VAL A 88 11.53 -14.36 -14.08
N GLU A 89 12.31 -13.32 -14.38
CA GLU A 89 13.41 -13.39 -15.35
C GLU A 89 14.46 -14.43 -14.96
N HIS A 90 14.81 -14.51 -13.68
CA HIS A 90 15.83 -15.44 -13.20
C HIS A 90 15.33 -16.89 -13.02
N ASN A 91 14.08 -17.08 -12.58
CA ASN A 91 13.57 -18.40 -12.18
C ASN A 91 12.56 -19.00 -13.16
N GLY A 92 12.07 -18.24 -14.14
CA GLY A 92 11.02 -18.68 -15.08
C GLY A 92 9.65 -18.91 -14.45
N VAL A 93 9.50 -18.67 -13.14
CA VAL A 93 8.26 -18.85 -12.37
C VAL A 93 7.95 -17.60 -11.55
N ARG A 94 6.68 -17.42 -11.18
CA ARG A 94 6.21 -16.26 -10.40
C ARG A 94 6.65 -16.34 -8.95
N GLY A 95 7.16 -15.23 -8.42
CA GLY A 95 7.56 -15.10 -7.01
C GLY A 95 8.26 -13.78 -6.71
N ILE A 96 8.73 -13.64 -5.48
CA ILE A 96 9.64 -12.55 -5.07
C ILE A 96 10.76 -13.15 -4.25
N TRP A 97 11.93 -12.51 -4.29
CA TRP A 97 12.99 -12.78 -3.34
C TRP A 97 12.52 -12.32 -1.95
N ALA A 98 12.37 -13.26 -1.02
CA ALA A 98 12.20 -12.95 0.39
C ALA A 98 13.59 -12.87 1.03
N SER A 99 14.02 -11.67 1.40
CA SER A 99 15.19 -11.54 2.28
C SER A 99 14.85 -12.18 3.62
N LYS A 100 15.65 -13.15 4.07
CA LYS A 100 15.63 -13.56 5.49
C LYS A 100 16.20 -12.39 6.29
N THR A 101 15.33 -11.66 6.99
CA THR A 101 15.73 -10.89 8.18
C THR A 101 15.96 -11.83 9.34
#